data_AF-A0A815D8F0-F1
#
_entry.id   AF-A0A815D8F0-F1
#
_cell.length_a   1.000
_cell.length_b   1.000
_cell.length_c   1.000
_cell.angle_alpha   90.00
_cell.angle_beta   90.00
_cell.angle_gamma   90.00
#
_symmetry.space_group_name_H-M   'P 1'
#
loop_
_entity.id
_entity.type
_entity.pdbx_description
1 polymer ?
#
loop_
_entity_poly.entity_id
_entity_poly.type
_entity_poly.pdbx_seq_one_letter_code
_entity_poly.pdbx_strand_id
1 'polypeptide(L)'
;MEMGENSFYLILNRALISENHPSLKPWYLYLKLFDNALQKLPSQKMIVWRGIRKDVTKNFKKNDVVTWWSVNSCSAPINIIKNFLDLHSTLFLIECINALLGKYDAHAIAV
;
A
#
# COMPACT_ATOMS: atom_id res chain seq x y z
N MET A 1 11.71 8.24 -3.41
CA MET A 1 11.09 9.33 -2.62
C MET A 1 11.33 9.01 -1.15
N GLU A 2 12.25 9.72 -0.49
CA GLU A 2 12.33 9.66 0.97
C GLU A 2 11.08 10.34 1.51
N MET A 3 10.12 9.53 1.94
CA MET A 3 8.94 10.04 2.64
C MET A 3 9.46 10.56 3.98
N GLY A 4 9.59 11.88 4.12
CA GLY A 4 9.96 12.50 5.40
C GLY A 4 9.03 12.00 6.51
N GLU A 5 9.53 11.92 7.74
CA GLU A 5 8.84 11.26 8.86
C GLU A 5 7.42 11.79 9.16
N ASN A 6 7.09 12.97 8.62
CA ASN A 6 5.81 13.66 8.72
C ASN A 6 4.98 13.64 7.41
N SER A 7 5.25 12.72 6.48
CA SER A 7 4.45 12.62 5.26
C SER A 7 3.03 12.13 5.58
N PHE A 8 2.05 12.65 4.84
CA PHE A 8 0.65 12.25 4.97
C PHE A 8 0.47 10.73 4.94
N TYR A 9 1.13 10.07 3.98
CA TYR A 9 1.10 8.61 3.81
C TYR A 9 1.59 7.88 5.06
N LEU A 10 2.71 8.31 5.65
CA LEU A 10 3.26 7.65 6.84
C LEU A 10 2.38 7.87 8.07
N ILE A 11 1.89 9.10 8.27
CA ILE A 11 1.03 9.42 9.42
C ILE A 11 -0.30 8.65 9.33
N LEU A 12 -0.94 8.65 8.15
CA LEU A 12 -2.17 7.89 7.92
C LEU A 12 -1.96 6.40 8.16
N ASN A 13 -0.93 5.81 7.57
CA ASN A 13 -0.67 4.38 7.74
C ASN A 13 -0.30 3.98 9.16
N ARG A 14 0.39 4.85 9.91
CA ARG A 14 0.61 4.64 11.36
C ARG A 14 -0.71 4.60 12.13
N ALA A 15 -1.64 5.51 11.82
CA ALA A 15 -2.96 5.51 12.45
C ALA A 15 -3.78 4.26 12.08
N LEU A 16 -3.70 3.81 10.81
CA LEU A 16 -4.40 2.62 10.32
C LEU A 16 -3.88 1.30 10.92
N ILE A 17 -2.57 1.19 11.18
CA ILE A 17 -1.96 0.00 11.80
C ILE A 17 -2.12 0.02 13.33
N SER A 18 -2.43 1.18 13.92
CA SER A 18 -2.54 1.31 15.37
C SER A 18 -3.75 0.56 15.92
N GLU A 19 -3.53 -0.26 16.96
CA GLU A 19 -4.60 -0.87 17.75
C GLU A 19 -5.37 0.18 18.59
N ASN A 20 -4.88 1.42 18.66
CA ASN A 20 -5.52 2.52 19.38
C ASN A 20 -6.63 3.16 18.52
N HIS A 21 -7.83 2.59 18.55
CA HIS A 21 -9.01 3.06 17.81
C HIS A 21 -9.31 4.58 17.92
N PRO A 22 -9.15 5.25 19.09
CA PRO A 22 -9.24 6.70 19.18
C PRO A 22 -8.37 7.49 18.21
N SER A 23 -7.18 6.99 17.87
CA SER A 23 -6.24 7.67 16.96
C SER A 23 -6.74 7.72 15.51
N LEU A 24 -7.70 6.86 15.15
CA LEU A 24 -8.29 6.82 13.81
C LEU A 24 -9.45 7.81 13.63
N LYS A 25 -10.06 8.30 14.72
CA LYS A 25 -11.22 9.22 14.66
C LYS A 25 -10.99 10.46 13.80
N PRO A 26 -9.82 11.15 13.85
CA PRO A 26 -9.57 12.31 12.99
C PRO A 26 -9.59 11.96 11.49
N TRP A 27 -9.38 10.69 11.15
CA TRP A 27 -9.27 10.23 9.77
C TRP A 27 -10.61 9.76 9.17
N TYR A 28 -11.69 9.64 9.95
CA TYR A 28 -12.94 9.03 9.45
C TYR A 28 -13.53 9.74 8.23
N LEU A 29 -13.55 11.07 8.23
CA LEU A 29 -14.06 11.83 7.09
C LEU A 29 -13.15 11.67 5.86
N TYR A 30 -11.83 11.65 6.07
CA TYR A 30 -10.87 11.39 5.00
C TYR A 30 -11.02 9.97 4.44
N LEU A 31 -11.09 8.95 5.30
CA LEU A 31 -11.24 7.55 4.89
C LEU A 31 -12.55 7.33 4.15
N LYS A 32 -13.65 7.95 4.59
CA LYS A 32 -14.91 7.93 3.87
C LYS A 32 -14.78 8.59 2.50
N LEU A 33 -14.14 9.75 2.40
CA LEU A 33 -13.91 10.42 1.11
C LEU A 33 -13.03 9.57 0.19
N PHE A 34 -11.95 9.01 0.73
CA PHE A 34 -10.99 8.19 0.04
C PHE A 34 -11.64 6.91 -0.51
N ASP A 35 -12.38 6.18 0.31
CA ASP A 35 -13.14 4.99 -0.11
C ASP A 35 -14.15 5.32 -1.22
N ASN A 36 -14.91 6.42 -1.07
CA ASN A 36 -15.83 6.88 -2.11
C ASN A 36 -15.11 7.27 -3.42
N ALA A 37 -13.89 7.79 -3.34
CA ALA A 37 -13.09 8.11 -4.52
C ALA A 37 -12.58 6.83 -5.21
N LEU A 38 -12.12 5.85 -4.43
CA LEU A 38 -11.65 4.56 -4.94
C LEU A 38 -12.75 3.80 -5.69
N GLN A 39 -13.99 3.81 -5.16
CA GLN A 39 -15.14 3.17 -5.82
C GLN A 39 -15.51 3.79 -7.18
N LYS A 40 -15.05 5.02 -7.47
CA LYS A 40 -15.29 5.70 -8.75
C LYS A 40 -14.18 5.47 -9.77
N LEU A 41 -13.05 4.87 -9.37
CA LEU A 41 -11.94 4.58 -10.28
C LEU A 41 -12.21 3.28 -11.03
N PRO A 42 -11.84 3.20 -12.33
CA PRO A 42 -11.93 1.96 -13.07
C PRO A 42 -11.01 0.92 -12.45
N SER A 43 -11.56 -0.26 -12.21
CA SER A 43 -10.83 -1.40 -11.67
C SER A 43 -10.33 -2.30 -12.79
N GLN A 44 -9.10 -2.81 -12.64
CA GLN A 44 -8.51 -3.74 -13.60
C GLN A 44 -7.76 -4.87 -12.90
N LYS A 45 -7.79 -6.07 -13.51
CA LYS A 45 -6.90 -7.17 -13.14
C LYS A 45 -5.50 -6.92 -13.68
N MET A 46 -4.50 -6.89 -12.82
CA MET A 46 -3.11 -6.66 -13.23
C MET A 46 -2.11 -7.16 -12.18
N ILE A 47 -0.85 -7.28 -12.60
CA ILE A 47 0.27 -7.52 -11.70
C ILE A 47 0.82 -6.18 -11.22
N VAL A 48 1.02 -6.07 -9.91
CA VAL A 48 1.73 -4.94 -9.29
C VAL A 48 2.87 -5.45 -8.42
N TRP A 49 3.85 -4.58 -8.23
CA TRP A 49 5.04 -4.83 -7.44
C TRP A 49 5.03 -3.95 -6.19
N ARG A 50 5.35 -4.55 -5.05
CA ARG A 50 5.54 -3.83 -3.79
C ARG A 50 6.88 -4.18 -3.19
N GLY A 51 7.64 -3.15 -2.81
CA GLY A 51 8.92 -3.30 -2.15
C GLY A 51 8.83 -2.90 -0.68
N ILE A 52 9.45 -3.68 0.20
CA ILE A 52 9.62 -3.37 1.62
C ILE A 52 11.13 -3.39 1.92
N ARG A 53 11.65 -2.30 2.49
CA ARG A 53 13.07 -2.14 2.89
C ARG A 53 13.42 -2.90 4.17
N LYS A 54 12.97 -4.15 4.27
CA LYS A 54 13.22 -5.09 5.36
C LYS A 54 12.83 -6.49 4.90
N ASP A 55 13.56 -7.50 5.37
CA ASP A 55 13.17 -8.89 5.19
C ASP A 55 11.97 -9.21 6.10
N VAL A 56 10.83 -9.44 5.46
CA VAL A 56 9.58 -9.83 6.11
C VAL A 56 9.12 -11.23 5.68
N THR A 57 9.95 -11.97 4.93
CA THR A 57 9.57 -13.27 4.35
C THR A 57 9.11 -14.28 5.40
N LYS A 58 9.69 -14.24 6.61
CA LYS A 58 9.32 -15.09 7.76
C LYS A 58 7.89 -14.87 8.27
N ASN A 59 7.28 -13.72 7.94
CA ASN A 59 5.93 -13.37 8.37
C ASN A 59 4.84 -13.98 7.48
N PHE A 60 5.22 -14.59 6.35
CA PHE A 60 4.29 -15.15 5.37
C PHE A 60 4.54 -16.65 5.22
N LYS A 61 3.47 -17.45 5.33
CA LYS A 61 3.50 -18.87 4.98
C LYS A 61 2.64 -19.10 3.74
N LYS A 62 2.93 -20.20 3.04
CA LYS A 62 2.16 -20.60 1.87
C LYS A 62 0.71 -20.84 2.28
N ASN A 63 -0.22 -20.32 1.48
CA ASN A 63 -1.68 -20.37 1.68
C ASN A 63 -2.21 -19.51 2.85
N ASP A 64 -1.39 -18.63 3.44
CA ASP A 64 -1.90 -17.66 4.41
C ASP A 64 -2.81 -16.62 3.75
N VAL A 65 -3.87 -16.26 4.45
CA VAL A 65 -4.68 -15.07 4.14
C VAL A 65 -4.17 -13.95 5.02
N VAL A 66 -3.63 -12.89 4.40
CA VAL A 66 -3.06 -11.74 5.10
C VAL A 66 -3.89 -10.51 4.80
N THR A 67 -4.24 -9.77 5.85
CA THR A 67 -4.85 -8.44 5.75
C THR A 67 -3.80 -7.38 6.02
N TRP A 68 -3.56 -6.49 5.07
CA TRP A 68 -2.74 -5.30 5.29
C TRP A 68 -3.63 -4.13 5.72
N TRP A 69 -3.58 -3.79 7.01
CA TRP A 69 -4.40 -2.70 7.56
C TRP A 69 -4.01 -1.30 7.04
N SER A 70 -2.81 -1.15 6.47
CA SER A 70 -2.33 0.08 5.84
C SER A 70 -2.69 0.18 4.37
N VAL A 71 -2.80 1.41 3.86
CA VAL A 71 -2.79 1.67 2.42
C VAL A 71 -1.42 1.31 1.84
N ASN A 72 -1.39 0.40 0.87
CA ASN A 72 -0.15 -0.09 0.29
C ASN A 72 0.14 0.61 -1.05
N SER A 73 1.26 1.32 -1.10
CA SER A 73 1.84 1.77 -2.37
C SER A 73 2.45 0.58 -3.13
N CYS A 74 2.06 0.45 -4.39
CA CYS A 74 2.52 -0.56 -5.34
C CYS A 74 2.79 0.11 -6.70
N SER A 75 3.51 -0.55 -7.59
CA SER A 75 3.83 -0.04 -8.93
C SER A 75 3.68 -1.14 -9.98
N ALA A 76 3.10 -0.84 -11.15
CA ALA A 76 3.06 -1.81 -12.24
C ALA A 76 4.46 -2.01 -12.88
N PRO A 77 5.24 -0.94 -13.12
CA PRO A 77 6.64 -1.09 -13.51
C PRO A 77 7.52 -1.54 -12.32
N ILE A 78 8.20 -2.68 -12.48
CA ILE A 78 9.13 -3.22 -11.46
C ILE A 78 10.37 -2.35 -11.24
N ASN A 79 10.81 -1.63 -12.27
CA ASN A 79 11.99 -0.75 -12.20
C ASN A 79 11.83 0.37 -11.18
N ILE A 80 10.61 0.91 -11.03
CA ILE A 80 10.30 1.92 -10.01
C ILE A 80 10.59 1.34 -8.63
N ILE A 81 10.16 0.11 -8.35
CA ILE A 81 10.37 -0.52 -7.04
C ILE A 81 11.84 -0.87 -6.82
N LYS A 82 12.52 -1.46 -7.82
CA LYS A 82 13.91 -1.91 -7.70
C LYS A 82 14.87 -0.79 -7.29
N ASN A 83 14.61 0.45 -7.73
CA ASN A 83 15.43 1.61 -7.36
C ASN A 83 15.41 1.93 -5.86
N PHE A 84 14.47 1.36 -5.10
CA PHE A 84 14.32 1.63 -3.66
C PHE A 84 14.67 0.44 -2.77
N LEU A 85 15.08 -0.70 -3.35
CA LEU A 85 15.39 -1.92 -2.61
C LEU A 85 16.88 -2.17 -2.53
N ASP A 86 17.27 -2.82 -1.43
CA ASP A 86 18.61 -3.33 -1.16
C ASP A 86 18.61 -4.86 -1.04
N LEU A 87 19.76 -5.45 -0.69
CA LEU A 87 19.93 -6.90 -0.53
C LEU A 87 19.09 -7.50 0.61
N HIS A 88 18.63 -6.70 1.56
CA HIS A 88 17.87 -7.14 2.73
C HIS A 88 16.38 -6.76 2.62
N SER A 89 15.93 -6.37 1.43
CA SER A 89 14.56 -5.98 1.14
C SER A 89 13.71 -7.17 0.68
N THR A 90 12.40 -7.10 0.91
CA THR A 90 11.43 -8.05 0.35
C THR A 90 10.70 -7.42 -0.82
N LEU A 91 10.61 -8.15 -1.94
CA LEU A 91 9.83 -7.80 -3.12
C LEU A 91 8.61 -8.72 -3.22
N PHE A 92 7.43 -8.13 -3.34
CA PHE A 92 6.18 -8.84 -3.58
C PHE A 92 5.74 -8.66 -5.03
N LEU A 93 5.38 -9.78 -5.66
CA LEU A 93 4.55 -9.83 -6.86
C LEU A 93 3.12 -10.06 -6.39
N ILE A 94 2.21 -9.14 -6.71
CA ILE A 94 0.81 -9.22 -6.30
C ILE A 94 -0.04 -9.26 -7.56
N GLU A 95 -0.78 -10.34 -7.74
CA GLU A 95 -1.83 -10.44 -8.75
C GLU A 95 -3.11 -9.80 -8.20
N CYS A 96 -3.39 -8.58 -8.63
CA CYS A 96 -4.55 -7.84 -8.16
C CYS A 96 -5.80 -8.22 -8.96
N ILE A 97 -6.88 -8.53 -8.23
CA ILE A 97 -8.22 -8.72 -8.82
C ILE A 97 -8.85 -7.36 -9.13
N ASN A 98 -8.71 -6.40 -8.20
CA ASN A 98 -9.31 -5.07 -8.27
C ASN A 98 -8.26 -3.96 -8.15
N ALA A 99 -7.27 -3.89 -9.04
CA ALA A 99 -6.29 -2.81 -8.99
C ALA A 99 -6.92 -1.47 -9.40
N LEU A 100 -6.60 -0.42 -8.65
CA LEU A 100 -7.01 0.94 -8.95
C LEU A 100 -5.79 1.75 -9.37
N LEU A 101 -5.77 2.16 -10.64
CA LEU A 101 -4.71 3.00 -11.21
C LEU A 101 -5.11 4.48 -11.10
N GLY A 102 -4.29 5.26 -10.42
CA GLY A 102 -4.41 6.72 -10.45
C GLY A 102 -4.04 7.26 -11.82
N LYS A 103 -4.82 8.18 -12.38
CA LYS A 103 -4.45 8.93 -13.60
C LYS A 103 -3.21 9.84 -13.42
N TYR A 104 -2.86 10.15 -12.17
CA TYR A 104 -1.89 11.19 -11.82
C TYR A 104 -0.61 10.68 -11.14
N ASP A 105 -0.51 9.37 -10.90
CA ASP A 105 0.69 8.80 -10.30
C ASP A 105 0.77 7.31 -10.66
N ALA A 106 1.95 6.82 -11.03
CA ALA A 106 2.19 5.42 -11.43
C ALA A 106 2.10 4.42 -10.25
N HIS A 107 1.38 4.81 -9.19
CA HIS A 107 1.25 4.11 -7.94
C HIS A 107 -0.14 3.46 -7.89
N ALA A 108 -0.17 2.13 -7.98
CA ALA A 108 -1.36 1.36 -7.72
C ALA A 108 -1.60 1.33 -6.21
N ILE A 109 -2.83 1.58 -5.80
CA ILE A 109 -3.25 1.43 -4.42
C ILE A 109 -3.79 0.02 -4.27
N ALA A 110 -3.07 -0.81 -3.52
CA ALA A 110 -3.63 -2.06 -2.99
C ALA A 110 -4.15 -1.75 -1.58
N VAL A 111 -5.47 -1.60 -1.47
CA VAL A 111 -6.15 -1.62 -0.17
C VAL A 111 -6.26 -3.08 0.26
#